data_AF-A0A848VSD5-F1
#
_entry.id   AF-A0A848VSD5-F1
#
_cell.length_a   1.000
_cell.length_b   1.000
_cell.length_c   1.000
_cell.angle_alpha   90.00
_cell.angle_beta   90.00
_cell.angle_gamma   90.00
#
_symmetry.space_group_name_H-M   'P 1'
#
loop_
_entity.id
_entity.type
_entity.pdbx_description
1 polymer ?
#
loop_
_entity_poly.entity_id
_entity_poly.type
_entity_poly.pdbx_seq_one_letter_code
_entity_poly.pdbx_strand_id
1 'polypeptide(L)'
;MSRHILLVCLAAAVLSGCGRRGAVPLSYDPPGSTITTSKPIEAPVRRSWSLGGINVTNTYDGARLNGLERTNDTLLVGRITPENAPLNNSAW
;
A
#
# COMPACT_ATOMS: atom_id res chain seq x y z
N MET A 1 -23.04 49.18 30.21
CA MET A 1 -22.64 48.99 28.79
C MET A 1 -21.55 47.93 28.60
N SER A 2 -21.48 46.88 29.44
CA SER A 2 -20.34 45.95 29.50
C SER A 2 -20.71 44.47 29.21
N ARG A 3 -21.89 44.00 29.64
CA ARG A 3 -22.30 42.59 29.50
C ARG A 3 -22.64 42.16 28.07
N HIS A 4 -23.26 43.05 27.28
CA HIS A 4 -23.61 42.76 25.88
C HIS A 4 -22.37 42.74 24.96
N ILE A 5 -21.39 43.61 25.23
CA ILE A 5 -20.12 43.62 24.50
C ILE A 5 -19.36 42.32 24.79
N LEU A 6 -19.32 41.88 26.05
CA LEU A 6 -18.69 40.62 26.43
C LEU A 6 -19.35 39.41 25.75
N LEU A 7 -20.68 39.37 25.68
CA LEU A 7 -21.42 38.29 25.02
C LEU A 7 -21.17 38.26 23.51
N VAL A 8 -21.07 39.43 22.87
CA VAL A 8 -20.74 39.53 21.44
C VAL A 8 -19.31 39.08 21.16
N CYS A 9 -18.34 39.47 22.00
CA CYS A 9 -16.95 39.02 21.88
C CYS A 9 -16.81 37.50 22.08
N LEU A 10 -17.54 36.93 23.04
CA LEU A 10 -17.53 35.49 23.30
C LEU A 10 -18.14 34.71 22.11
N ALA A 11 -19.25 35.19 21.55
CA ALA A 11 -19.87 34.59 20.37
C ALA A 11 -18.94 34.65 19.14
N ALA A 12 -18.25 35.77 18.94
CA ALA A 12 -17.27 35.91 17.86
C ALA A 12 -16.08 34.95 18.02
N ALA A 13 -15.58 34.75 19.24
CA ALA A 13 -14.49 33.82 19.52
C ALA A 13 -14.89 32.35 19.26
N VAL A 14 -16.12 31.95 19.59
CA VAL A 14 -16.64 30.60 19.32
C VAL A 14 -16.80 30.34 17.82
N LEU A 15 -17.22 31.34 17.05
CA LEU A 15 -17.38 31.25 15.59
C LEU A 15 -16.04 31.23 14.83
N SER A 16 -14.95 31.62 15.48
CA SER A 16 -13.60 31.67 14.88
C SER A 16 -12.83 30.34 14.98
N GLY A 17 -13.37 29.34 15.70
CA GLY A 17 -12.67 28.08 16.01
C GLY A 17 -12.62 27.04 14.88
N CYS A 18 -13.35 27.24 13.77
CA CYS A 18 -13.40 26.28 12.66
C CYS A 18 -12.25 26.47 11.66
N GLY A 19 -11.02 26.23 12.10
CA GLY A 19 -9.91 25.97 11.20
C GLY A 19 -9.85 24.47 10.87
N ARG A 20 -10.12 24.08 9.61
CA ARG A 20 -9.84 22.71 9.15
C ARG A 20 -8.33 22.48 9.24
N ARG A 21 -7.87 21.80 10.29
CA ARG A 21 -6.56 21.14 10.28
C ARG A 21 -6.67 19.95 9.34
N GLY A 22 -6.60 20.21 8.03
CA GLY A 22 -6.49 19.15 7.05
C GLY A 22 -5.21 18.37 7.34
N ALA A 23 -5.34 17.12 7.78
CA ALA A 23 -4.21 16.24 7.83
C ALA A 23 -3.64 16.16 6.42
N VAL A 24 -2.39 16.60 6.24
CA VAL A 24 -1.69 16.41 4.96
C VAL A 24 -1.53 14.90 4.80
N PRO A 25 -2.14 14.28 3.77
CA PRO A 25 -1.94 12.86 3.55
C PRO A 25 -0.45 12.62 3.34
N LEU A 26 0.08 11.59 3.99
CA LEU A 26 1.46 11.18 3.75
C LEU A 26 1.58 10.76 2.28
N SER A 27 2.69 11.17 1.64
CA SER A 27 3.00 10.69 0.29
C SER A 27 3.14 9.18 0.33
N TYR A 28 2.54 8.50 -0.64
CA TYR A 28 2.75 7.06 -0.84
C TYR A 28 4.25 6.76 -1.07
N ASP A 29 4.92 7.65 -1.81
CA ASP A 29 6.37 7.64 -2.00
C ASP A 29 7.02 8.73 -1.16
N PRO A 30 7.51 8.43 0.06
CA PRO A 30 8.24 9.41 0.86
C PRO A 30 9.56 9.82 0.19
N PRO A 31 10.16 10.95 0.58
CA PRO A 31 11.49 11.34 0.13
C PRO A 31 12.50 10.21 0.36
N GLY A 32 13.23 9.83 -0.70
CA GLY A 32 14.18 8.71 -0.67
C GLY A 32 13.63 7.39 -1.22
N SER A 33 12.36 7.33 -1.63
CA SER A 33 11.85 6.19 -2.40
C SER A 33 12.67 5.95 -3.67
N THR A 34 12.96 4.68 -3.92
CA THR A 34 13.54 4.17 -5.16
C THR A 34 12.59 4.42 -6.31
N ILE A 35 13.03 5.23 -7.27
CA ILE A 35 12.26 5.53 -8.47
C ILE A 35 12.48 4.41 -9.50
N THR A 36 11.42 3.67 -9.81
CA THR A 36 11.44 2.55 -10.76
C THR A 36 10.72 2.85 -12.08
N THR A 37 10.30 4.09 -12.31
CA THR A 37 9.55 4.50 -13.52
C THR A 37 10.28 4.25 -14.83
N SER A 38 11.61 4.23 -14.82
CA SER A 38 12.45 3.93 -15.99
C SER A 38 13.00 2.50 -16.01
N LYS A 39 12.64 1.67 -15.01
CA LYS A 39 13.15 0.30 -14.90
C LYS A 39 12.34 -0.63 -15.79
N PRO A 40 12.98 -1.65 -16.39
CA PRO A 40 12.25 -2.66 -17.15
C PRO A 40 11.24 -3.36 -16.25
N ILE A 41 10.09 -3.69 -16.85
CA ILE A 41 9.02 -4.46 -16.22
C ILE A 41 9.12 -5.90 -16.72
N GLU A 42 9.32 -6.84 -15.81
CA GLU A 42 9.26 -8.27 -16.07
C GLU A 42 7.81 -8.76 -15.90
N ALA A 43 7.19 -9.14 -17.00
CA ALA A 43 5.82 -9.63 -16.98
C ALA A 43 5.72 -11.00 -16.28
N PRO A 44 4.75 -11.20 -15.36
CA PRO A 44 4.57 -12.48 -14.69
C PRO A 44 4.03 -13.54 -15.67
N VAL A 45 4.62 -14.74 -15.65
CA VAL A 45 4.13 -15.88 -16.43
C VAL A 45 2.85 -16.42 -15.80
N ARG A 46 1.74 -16.39 -16.55
CA ARG A 46 0.44 -16.90 -16.10
C ARG A 46 0.33 -18.41 -16.31
N ARG A 47 0.01 -19.16 -15.26
CA ARG A 47 -0.12 -20.61 -15.24
C ARG A 47 -0.91 -21.12 -14.05
N SER A 48 -1.35 -22.37 -14.19
CA SER A 48 -1.86 -23.19 -13.10
C SER A 48 -0.85 -24.29 -12.76
N TRP A 49 -0.84 -24.71 -11.51
CA TRP A 49 -0.05 -25.80 -10.98
C TRP A 49 -0.97 -26.83 -10.34
N SER A 50 -0.64 -28.11 -10.51
CA SER A 50 -1.27 -29.21 -9.79
C SER A 50 -0.16 -30.10 -9.22
N LEU A 51 -0.02 -30.12 -7.89
CA LEU A 51 1.07 -30.79 -7.18
C LEU A 51 0.48 -31.51 -5.96
N GLY A 52 0.61 -32.83 -5.90
CA GLY A 52 0.19 -33.60 -4.71
C GLY A 52 -1.28 -33.45 -4.33
N GLY A 53 -2.18 -33.29 -5.32
CA GLY A 53 -3.61 -33.07 -5.10
C GLY A 53 -4.00 -31.62 -4.80
N ILE A 54 -3.03 -30.69 -4.73
CA ILE A 54 -3.26 -29.26 -4.51
C ILE A 54 -3.22 -28.53 -5.85
N ASN A 55 -4.23 -27.69 -6.09
CA ASN A 55 -4.33 -26.86 -7.28
C ASN A 55 -4.10 -25.39 -6.92
N VAL A 56 -3.20 -24.73 -7.64
CA VAL A 56 -2.87 -23.30 -7.46
C VAL A 56 -2.86 -22.63 -8.83
N THR A 57 -3.30 -21.38 -8.92
CA THR A 57 -3.29 -20.64 -10.18
C THR A 57 -2.95 -19.16 -9.96
N ASN A 58 -2.29 -18.55 -10.94
CA ASN A 58 -2.11 -17.10 -11.03
C ASN A 58 -2.78 -16.51 -12.30
N THR A 59 -3.72 -17.22 -12.92
CA THR A 59 -4.33 -16.81 -14.20
C THR A 59 -5.42 -15.75 -14.06
N TYR A 60 -5.64 -15.19 -12.88
CA TYR A 60 -6.60 -14.11 -12.59
C TYR A 60 -5.92 -12.78 -12.25
N ASP A 61 -6.64 -11.68 -12.41
CA ASP A 61 -6.09 -10.34 -12.24
C ASP A 61 -5.68 -10.07 -10.79
N GLY A 62 -4.52 -9.45 -10.61
CA GLY A 62 -3.90 -9.22 -9.30
C GLY A 62 -3.14 -10.42 -8.73
N ALA A 63 -3.15 -11.59 -9.36
CA ALA A 63 -2.33 -12.72 -8.91
C ALA A 63 -0.83 -12.49 -9.20
N ARG A 64 0.03 -12.78 -8.20
CA ARG A 64 1.48 -12.48 -8.23
C ARG A 64 2.38 -13.69 -7.94
N LEU A 65 1.87 -14.92 -7.95
CA LEU A 65 2.71 -16.10 -7.74
C LEU A 65 3.57 -16.33 -8.99
N ASN A 66 4.90 -16.31 -8.86
CA ASN A 66 5.84 -16.52 -9.97
C ASN A 66 6.28 -17.98 -10.09
N GLY A 67 6.23 -18.73 -8.99
CA GLY A 67 6.62 -20.14 -8.98
C GLY A 67 6.01 -20.90 -7.81
N LEU A 68 5.87 -22.21 -8.00
CA LEU A 68 5.43 -23.14 -6.97
C LEU A 68 6.20 -24.45 -7.13
N GLU A 69 6.79 -24.92 -6.03
CA GLU A 69 7.51 -26.19 -5.96
C GLU A 69 7.13 -26.97 -4.70
N ARG A 70 7.23 -28.30 -4.76
CA ARG A 70 7.07 -29.19 -3.59
C ARG A 70 8.45 -29.69 -3.19
N THR A 71 8.90 -29.35 -1.99
CA THR A 71 10.24 -29.72 -1.51
C THR A 71 10.24 -31.06 -0.78
N ASN A 72 9.10 -31.49 -0.23
CA ASN A 72 8.89 -32.82 0.35
C ASN A 72 7.38 -33.15 0.46
N ASP A 73 7.05 -34.24 1.15
CA ASP A 73 5.67 -34.73 1.25
C ASP A 73 4.69 -33.77 1.94
N THR A 74 5.17 -32.79 2.72
CA THR A 74 4.29 -31.86 3.47
C THR A 74 4.56 -30.39 3.18
N LEU A 75 5.59 -30.06 2.39
CA LEU A 75 6.03 -28.68 2.20
C LEU A 75 5.98 -28.25 0.73
N LEU A 76 5.25 -27.14 0.50
CA LEU A 76 5.22 -26.39 -0.75
C LEU A 76 5.92 -25.05 -0.54
N VAL A 77 6.71 -24.62 -1.53
CA VAL A 77 7.36 -23.30 -1.56
C VAL A 77 6.77 -22.50 -2.73
N GLY A 78 6.18 -21.36 -2.40
CA GLY A 78 5.75 -20.36 -3.37
C GLY A 78 6.81 -19.27 -3.53
N ARG A 79 7.06 -18.84 -4.76
CA ARG A 79 7.95 -17.73 -5.08
C ARG A 79 7.16 -16.54 -5.58
N ILE A 80 7.37 -15.38 -4.97
CA ILE A 80 6.85 -14.08 -5.42
C ILE A 80 8.03 -13.17 -5.68
N THR A 81 8.10 -12.58 -6.85
CA THR A 81 9.12 -11.62 -7.28
C THR A 81 8.43 -10.35 -7.75
N PRO A 82 9.04 -9.18 -7.52
CA PRO A 82 8.50 -7.95 -8.05
C PRO A 82 8.62 -7.91 -9.57
N GLU A 83 7.76 -7.10 -10.20
CA GLU A 83 7.82 -6.89 -11.65
C GLU A 83 8.97 -5.95 -12.04
N ASN A 84 9.47 -5.15 -11.09
CA ASN A 84 10.58 -4.24 -11.28
C ASN A 84 11.44 -4.18 -10.03
N ALA A 85 12.73 -3.95 -10.23
CA ALA A 85 13.72 -3.82 -9.15
C ALA A 85 14.54 -2.53 -9.34
N PRO A 86 15.06 -1.93 -8.25
CA PRO A 86 14.99 -2.38 -6.85
C PRO A 86 13.64 -2.09 -6.17
N LEU A 87 13.30 -2.86 -5.14
CA LEU A 87 12.18 -2.53 -4.24
C LEU A 87 12.63 -1.52 -3.18
N ASN A 88 11.70 -0.68 -2.70
CA ASN A 88 11.93 0.08 -1.48
C ASN A 88 12.12 -0.88 -0.30
N ASN A 89 13.15 -0.62 0.51
CA ASN A 89 13.31 -1.33 1.78
C ASN A 89 12.07 -1.06 2.63
N SER A 90 11.43 -2.12 3.11
CA SER A 90 10.37 -1.98 4.10
C SER A 90 10.97 -1.46 5.40
N ALA A 91 10.22 -0.64 6.15
CA ALA A 91 10.62 -0.14 7.46
C ALA A 91 10.40 -1.17 8.59
N TRP A 92 9.99 -2.40 8.26
CA TRP A 92 9.76 -3.52 9.18
C TRP A 92 10.92 -4.52 9.08
#